data_AF-S3L903-F1
#
_entry.id   AF-S3L903-F1
#
_cell.length_a   1.000
_cell.length_b   1.000
_cell.length_c   1.000
_cell.angle_alpha   90.00
_cell.angle_beta   90.00
_cell.angle_gamma   90.00
#
_symmetry.space_group_name_H-M   'P 1'
#
loop_
_entity.id
_entity.type
_entity.pdbx_description
1 polymer ?
#
loop_
_entity_poly.entity_id
_entity_poly.type
_entity_poly.pdbx_seq_one_letter_code
_entity_poly.pdbx_strand_id
1 'polypeptide(L)'
;CFNGCTSLTQAPVIPSSVTDISYCFYSCTNLTQAPVIPNSVTNMNNCFYRCTSLTQAPVIPNGVTNMRYCFFRCENLTQAPVIPNSVTEMSSCFYSCTKLTSVTLKCNYPSSNPDAFEDAFGDCNSLTANSIKVPAGQLSAYQGGAGNMRTTADRFVAE
;
A
#
# COMPACT_ATOMS: atom_id res chain seq x y z
N CYS A 1 14.14 -3.18 13.85
CA CYS A 1 13.91 -3.18 12.39
C CYS A 1 14.88 -4.13 11.71
N PHE A 2 14.49 -4.64 10.54
CA PHE A 2 15.15 -5.68 9.71
C PHE A 2 15.53 -5.13 8.32
N ASN A 3 15.91 -3.85 8.24
CA ASN A 3 16.29 -3.24 6.96
C ASN A 3 17.44 -4.03 6.31
N GLY A 4 17.24 -4.46 5.06
CA GLY A 4 18.22 -5.21 4.28
C GLY A 4 18.40 -6.66 4.72
N CYS A 5 17.55 -7.20 5.61
CA CYS A 5 17.60 -8.61 6.01
C CYS A 5 17.11 -9.52 4.89
N THR A 6 17.93 -9.72 3.86
CA THR A 6 17.58 -10.49 2.66
C THR A 6 17.40 -11.98 2.95
N SER A 7 17.87 -12.53 4.08
CA SER A 7 17.60 -13.91 4.48
C SER A 7 16.28 -14.09 5.27
N LEU A 8 15.61 -12.99 5.66
CA LEU A 8 14.39 -13.05 6.44
C LEU A 8 13.23 -13.53 5.56
N THR A 9 12.68 -14.69 5.87
CA THR A 9 11.50 -15.25 5.17
C THR A 9 10.19 -15.01 5.91
N GLN A 10 10.27 -14.91 7.25
CA GLN A 10 9.15 -14.64 8.15
C GLN A 10 9.54 -13.54 9.13
N ALA A 11 8.73 -12.48 9.20
CA ALA A 11 8.96 -11.40 10.14
C ALA A 11 8.59 -11.83 11.58
N PRO A 12 9.35 -11.40 12.60
CA PRO A 12 8.98 -11.65 13.98
C PRO A 12 7.79 -10.78 14.41
N VAL A 13 7.19 -11.16 15.54
CA VAL A 13 6.09 -10.41 16.16
C VAL A 13 6.53 -8.99 16.51
N ILE A 14 5.70 -8.02 16.16
CA ILE A 14 5.89 -6.62 16.54
C ILE A 14 5.20 -6.39 17.90
N PRO A 15 5.90 -5.83 18.90
CA PRO A 15 5.28 -5.50 20.19
C PRO A 15 4.10 -4.54 20.06
N SER A 16 3.07 -4.74 20.89
CA SER A 16 1.80 -3.99 20.81
C SER A 16 1.88 -2.51 21.15
N SER A 17 3.02 -2.03 21.65
CA SER A 17 3.26 -0.61 21.97
C SER A 17 3.93 0.14 20.81
N VAL A 18 4.33 -0.54 19.74
CA VAL A 18 5.02 0.08 18.61
C VAL A 18 4.05 0.94 17.81
N THR A 19 4.39 2.21 17.61
CA THR A 19 3.59 3.17 16.83
C THR A 19 4.16 3.46 15.44
N ASP A 20 5.45 3.24 15.25
CA ASP A 20 6.16 3.53 14.01
C ASP A 20 6.96 2.30 13.57
N ILE A 21 6.68 1.83 12.35
CA ILE A 21 7.41 0.73 11.69
C ILE A 21 7.98 1.17 10.35
N SER A 22 8.25 2.46 10.20
CA SER A 22 8.88 2.98 8.99
C SER A 22 10.22 2.28 8.74
N TYR A 23 10.47 1.96 7.45
CA TYR A 23 11.66 1.24 6.97
C TYR A 23 11.94 -0.12 7.64
N CYS A 24 11.02 -0.66 8.45
CA CYS A 24 11.37 -1.78 9.33
C CYS A 24 11.59 -3.10 8.58
N PHE A 25 11.05 -3.28 7.37
CA PHE A 25 11.30 -4.42 6.49
C PHE A 25 11.81 -3.98 5.11
N TYR A 26 12.37 -2.78 5.02
CA TYR A 26 12.93 -2.25 3.78
C TYR A 26 13.95 -3.24 3.18
N SER A 27 13.78 -3.58 1.91
CA SER A 27 14.59 -4.53 1.14
C SER A 27 14.76 -5.92 1.79
N CYS A 28 13.78 -6.40 2.54
CA CYS A 28 13.68 -7.81 2.93
C CYS A 28 13.24 -8.67 1.73
N THR A 29 14.14 -8.87 0.76
CA THR A 29 13.77 -9.41 -0.55
C THR A 29 13.21 -10.83 -0.53
N ASN A 30 13.54 -11.66 0.47
CA ASN A 30 13.00 -13.02 0.63
C ASN A 30 11.83 -13.13 1.61
N LEU A 31 11.30 -12.01 2.13
CA LEU A 31 10.16 -12.02 3.05
C LEU A 31 8.91 -12.50 2.31
N THR A 32 8.37 -13.64 2.72
CA THR A 32 7.12 -14.20 2.17
C THR A 32 5.94 -14.04 3.12
N GLN A 33 6.21 -13.91 4.42
CA GLN A 33 5.21 -13.71 5.46
C GLN A 33 5.48 -12.40 6.22
N ALA A 34 4.69 -11.38 5.91
CA ALA A 34 4.69 -10.12 6.65
C ALA A 34 4.18 -10.34 8.11
N PRO A 35 4.59 -9.48 9.05
CA PRO A 35 4.14 -9.60 10.44
C PRO A 35 2.69 -9.13 10.60
N VAL A 36 2.06 -9.54 11.70
CA VAL A 36 0.84 -8.86 12.18
C VAL A 36 1.20 -7.45 12.62
N ILE A 37 0.46 -6.46 12.11
CA ILE A 37 0.67 -5.05 12.44
C ILE A 37 -0.20 -4.69 13.66
N PRO A 38 0.40 -4.21 14.77
CA PRO A 38 -0.37 -3.81 15.94
C PRO A 38 -1.27 -2.61 15.69
N ASN A 39 -2.42 -2.55 16.37
CA ASN A 39 -3.38 -1.44 16.25
C ASN A 39 -2.81 -0.07 16.68
N SER A 40 -1.71 -0.04 17.43
CA SER A 40 -1.00 1.17 17.82
C SER A 40 -0.21 1.82 16.69
N VAL A 41 0.06 1.10 15.60
CA VAL A 41 0.85 1.60 14.48
C VAL A 41 0.09 2.69 13.72
N THR A 42 0.76 3.83 13.54
CA THR A 42 0.24 4.97 12.78
C THR A 42 1.09 5.27 11.53
N ASN A 43 2.37 4.90 11.53
CA ASN A 43 3.32 5.16 10.45
C ASN A 43 3.93 3.87 9.88
N MET A 44 3.76 3.66 8.57
CA MET A 44 4.28 2.53 7.79
C MET A 44 5.11 2.97 6.58
N ASN A 45 5.63 4.20 6.59
CA ASN A 45 6.44 4.75 5.50
C ASN A 45 7.61 3.80 5.13
N ASN A 46 7.73 3.43 3.85
CA ASN A 46 8.77 2.54 3.31
C ASN A 46 8.85 1.14 4.00
N CYS A 47 7.83 0.75 4.78
CA CYS A 47 7.92 -0.42 5.66
C CYS A 47 8.30 -1.71 4.92
N PHE A 48 7.70 -1.99 3.75
CA PHE A 48 7.94 -3.17 2.92
C PHE A 48 8.56 -2.84 1.55
N TYR A 49 9.20 -1.68 1.42
CA TYR A 49 9.86 -1.29 0.17
C TYR A 49 10.79 -2.41 -0.34
N ARG A 50 10.66 -2.82 -1.60
CA ARG A 50 11.41 -3.93 -2.23
C ARG A 50 11.32 -5.28 -1.51
N CYS A 51 10.21 -5.58 -0.82
CA CYS A 51 9.92 -6.95 -0.38
C CYS A 51 9.45 -7.80 -1.59
N THR A 52 10.38 -8.11 -2.48
CA THR A 52 10.08 -8.70 -3.80
C THR A 52 9.42 -10.07 -3.73
N SER A 53 9.65 -10.86 -2.69
CA SER A 53 9.03 -12.19 -2.50
C SER A 53 7.69 -12.16 -1.75
N LEU A 54 7.22 -10.99 -1.32
CA LEU A 54 5.96 -10.87 -0.59
C LEU A 54 4.79 -11.03 -1.56
N THR A 55 3.96 -12.06 -1.35
CA THR A 55 2.80 -12.36 -2.21
C THR A 55 1.48 -11.85 -1.64
N GLN A 56 1.40 -11.68 -0.32
CA GLN A 56 0.26 -11.15 0.41
C GLN A 56 0.72 -10.08 1.39
N ALA A 57 0.06 -8.92 1.36
CA ALA A 57 0.33 -7.85 2.31
C ALA A 57 -0.32 -8.15 3.67
N PRO A 58 0.22 -7.61 4.78
CA PRO A 58 -0.41 -7.74 6.08
C PRO A 58 -1.69 -6.88 6.15
N VAL A 59 -2.59 -7.24 7.07
CA VAL A 59 -3.74 -6.38 7.40
C VAL A 59 -3.24 -5.05 7.94
N ILE A 60 -3.83 -3.95 7.46
CA ILE A 60 -3.49 -2.59 7.88
C ILE A 60 -4.51 -2.11 8.92
N PRO A 61 -4.07 -1.78 10.15
CA PRO A 61 -4.98 -1.28 11.18
C PRO A 61 -5.57 0.10 10.86
N ASN A 62 -6.77 0.37 11.38
CA ASN A 62 -7.49 1.65 11.20
C ASN A 62 -6.79 2.89 11.80
N GLY A 63 -5.69 2.71 12.53
CA GLY A 63 -4.88 3.81 13.07
C GLY A 63 -3.81 4.32 12.09
N VAL A 64 -3.53 3.58 11.01
CA VAL A 64 -2.45 3.92 10.06
C VAL A 64 -2.86 5.12 9.22
N THR A 65 -2.01 6.15 9.21
CA THR A 65 -2.24 7.39 8.46
C THR A 65 -1.25 7.58 7.31
N ASN A 66 -0.02 7.04 7.44
CA ASN A 66 1.06 7.17 6.47
C ASN A 66 1.53 5.82 5.94
N MET A 67 1.39 5.62 4.63
CA MET A 67 1.84 4.44 3.87
C MET A 67 2.71 4.80 2.67
N ARG A 68 3.32 5.99 2.66
CA ARG A 68 4.22 6.43 1.59
C ARG A 68 5.28 5.37 1.27
N TYR A 69 5.41 4.99 0.00
CA TYR A 69 6.32 3.94 -0.48
C TYR A 69 6.21 2.57 0.22
N CYS A 70 5.13 2.29 0.97
CA CYS A 70 5.08 1.13 1.88
C CYS A 70 5.33 -0.19 1.14
N PHE A 71 4.76 -0.38 -0.06
CA PHE A 71 4.91 -1.59 -0.88
C PHE A 71 5.63 -1.32 -2.22
N PHE A 72 6.40 -0.24 -2.32
CA PHE A 72 7.12 0.11 -3.55
C PHE A 72 8.00 -1.07 -4.00
N ARG A 73 7.86 -1.51 -5.26
CA ARG A 73 8.54 -2.69 -5.84
C ARG A 73 8.30 -4.01 -5.08
N CYS A 74 7.12 -4.20 -4.49
CA CYS A 74 6.66 -5.54 -4.10
C CYS A 74 6.15 -6.30 -5.34
N GLU A 75 7.07 -6.70 -6.23
CA GLU A 75 6.76 -7.18 -7.58
C GLU A 75 5.92 -8.46 -7.61
N ASN A 76 5.96 -9.30 -6.56
CA ASN A 76 5.15 -10.52 -6.47
C ASN A 76 3.83 -10.36 -5.69
N LEU A 77 3.51 -9.16 -5.20
CA LEU A 77 2.27 -8.91 -4.47
C LEU A 77 1.09 -8.99 -5.44
N THR A 78 0.18 -9.95 -5.22
CA THR A 78 -0.98 -10.16 -6.09
C THR A 78 -2.23 -9.44 -5.59
N GLN A 79 -2.34 -9.27 -4.29
CA GLN A 79 -3.47 -8.66 -3.59
C GLN A 79 -2.95 -7.58 -2.64
N ALA A 80 -3.40 -6.34 -2.83
CA ALA A 80 -3.12 -5.26 -1.87
C ALA A 80 -3.93 -5.50 -0.59
N PRO A 81 -3.48 -4.97 0.56
CA PRO A 81 -4.33 -4.97 1.73
C PRO A 81 -5.47 -3.96 1.54
N VAL A 82 -6.55 -4.11 2.32
CA VAL A 82 -7.56 -3.06 2.42
C VAL A 82 -6.91 -1.83 3.04
N ILE A 83 -6.96 -0.70 2.33
CA ILE A 83 -6.41 0.57 2.82
C ILE A 83 -7.48 1.27 3.66
N PRO A 84 -7.27 1.48 4.97
CA PRO A 84 -8.30 2.00 5.85
C PRO A 84 -8.59 3.48 5.59
N ASN A 85 -9.74 3.94 6.10
CA ASN A 85 -10.22 5.30 5.89
C ASN A 85 -9.32 6.40 6.48
N SER A 86 -8.48 6.03 7.45
CA SER A 86 -7.52 6.90 8.14
C SER A 86 -6.30 7.28 7.29
N VAL A 87 -6.03 6.55 6.20
CA VAL A 87 -4.83 6.80 5.37
C VAL A 87 -5.00 8.09 4.60
N THR A 88 -4.10 9.03 4.84
CA THR A 88 -4.05 10.34 4.18
C THR A 88 -2.85 10.48 3.25
N GLU A 89 -1.89 9.56 3.31
CA GLU A 89 -0.64 9.59 2.55
C GLU A 89 -0.28 8.17 2.07
N MET A 90 -0.20 7.98 0.76
CA MET A 90 0.17 6.74 0.09
C MET A 90 0.91 6.97 -1.23
N SER A 91 1.66 8.07 -1.35
CA SER A 91 2.47 8.37 -2.53
C SER A 91 3.39 7.19 -2.85
N SER A 92 3.32 6.74 -4.11
CA SER A 92 4.06 5.60 -4.66
C SER A 92 3.93 4.30 -3.86
N CYS A 93 2.87 4.14 -3.06
CA CYS A 93 2.74 3.01 -2.14
C CYS A 93 2.81 1.67 -2.86
N PHE A 94 2.20 1.53 -4.04
CA PHE A 94 2.21 0.30 -4.85
C PHE A 94 3.02 0.43 -6.15
N TYR A 95 3.86 1.46 -6.28
CA TYR A 95 4.65 1.65 -7.50
C TYR A 95 5.45 0.38 -7.85
N SER A 96 5.38 -0.08 -9.10
CA SER A 96 5.96 -1.34 -9.60
C SER A 96 5.49 -2.61 -8.86
N CYS A 97 4.30 -2.62 -8.28
CA CYS A 97 3.61 -3.87 -7.91
C CYS A 97 3.01 -4.53 -9.16
N THR A 98 3.87 -5.07 -10.02
CA THR A 98 3.53 -5.47 -11.39
C THR A 98 2.50 -6.59 -11.48
N LYS A 99 2.37 -7.44 -10.45
CA LYS A 99 1.39 -8.54 -10.36
C LYS A 99 0.11 -8.20 -9.59
N LEU A 100 -0.05 -6.96 -9.13
CA LEU A 100 -1.21 -6.54 -8.35
C LEU A 100 -2.46 -6.51 -9.23
N THR A 101 -3.48 -7.30 -8.88
CA THR A 101 -4.70 -7.45 -9.70
C THR A 101 -5.93 -6.74 -9.13
N SER A 102 -5.93 -6.41 -7.84
CA SER A 102 -7.03 -5.66 -7.23
C SER A 102 -6.58 -4.86 -6.01
N VAL A 103 -7.29 -3.76 -5.75
CA VAL A 103 -7.06 -2.86 -4.60
C VAL A 103 -8.41 -2.44 -4.04
N THR A 104 -8.53 -2.36 -2.71
CA THR A 104 -9.68 -1.77 -2.04
C THR A 104 -9.23 -0.62 -1.16
N LEU A 105 -9.70 0.58 -1.48
CA LEU A 105 -9.46 1.80 -0.71
C LEU A 105 -10.73 2.17 0.06
N LYS A 106 -10.59 2.37 1.37
CA LYS A 106 -11.63 2.96 2.23
C LYS A 106 -11.36 4.42 2.54
N CYS A 107 -10.16 4.93 2.22
CA CYS A 107 -9.80 6.32 2.33
C CYS A 107 -10.50 7.19 1.29
N ASN A 108 -10.46 8.49 1.54
CA ASN A 108 -10.92 9.49 0.59
C ASN A 108 -9.76 9.93 -0.30
N TYR A 109 -10.06 10.33 -1.53
CA TYR A 109 -9.06 10.97 -2.37
C TYR A 109 -8.73 12.37 -1.80
N PRO A 110 -7.45 12.71 -1.57
CA PRO A 110 -7.07 13.97 -0.94
C PRO A 110 -7.10 15.13 -1.94
N SER A 111 -8.28 15.60 -2.34
CA SER A 111 -8.42 16.65 -3.35
C SER A 111 -7.66 17.96 -3.03
N SER A 112 -7.45 18.27 -1.75
CA SER A 112 -6.67 19.44 -1.31
C SER A 112 -5.16 19.23 -1.34
N ASN A 113 -4.70 17.97 -1.46
CA ASN A 113 -3.30 17.60 -1.58
C ASN A 113 -3.16 16.32 -2.44
N PRO A 114 -3.34 16.41 -3.76
CA PRO A 114 -3.23 15.25 -4.66
C PRO A 114 -1.90 14.51 -4.53
N ASP A 115 -0.80 15.22 -4.24
CA ASP A 115 0.55 14.67 -4.14
C ASP A 115 0.67 13.56 -3.08
N ALA A 116 -0.19 13.58 -2.07
CA ALA A 116 -0.24 12.52 -1.06
C ALA A 116 -0.58 11.14 -1.66
N PHE A 117 -1.12 11.08 -2.88
CA PHE A 117 -1.43 9.86 -3.62
C PHE A 117 -0.64 9.78 -4.94
N GLU A 118 0.34 10.66 -5.16
CA GLU A 118 1.16 10.70 -6.38
C GLU A 118 1.75 9.33 -6.68
N ASP A 119 1.66 8.90 -7.94
CA ASP A 119 2.27 7.69 -8.47
C ASP A 119 1.89 6.39 -7.73
N ALA A 120 0.83 6.41 -6.91
CA ALA A 120 0.46 5.31 -6.02
C ALA A 120 0.34 3.95 -6.74
N PHE A 121 -0.06 3.95 -8.01
CA PHE A 121 -0.23 2.76 -8.85
C PHE A 121 0.67 2.75 -10.09
N GLY A 122 1.77 3.53 -10.09
CA GLY A 122 2.74 3.52 -11.19
C GLY A 122 3.24 2.10 -11.48
N ASP A 123 3.34 1.74 -12.77
CA ASP A 123 3.78 0.41 -13.23
C ASP A 123 2.99 -0.80 -12.66
N CYS A 124 1.77 -0.57 -12.13
CA CYS A 124 0.84 -1.64 -11.75
C CYS A 124 0.13 -2.20 -13.01
N ASN A 125 0.88 -2.97 -13.81
CA ASN A 125 0.45 -3.39 -15.15
C ASN A 125 -0.64 -4.47 -15.15
N SER A 126 -0.87 -5.15 -14.02
CA SER A 126 -1.90 -6.19 -13.88
C SER A 126 -3.25 -5.66 -13.36
N LEU A 127 -3.33 -4.37 -13.00
CA LEU A 127 -4.60 -3.72 -12.68
C LEU A 127 -5.36 -3.42 -13.97
N THR A 128 -6.62 -3.87 -14.02
CA THR A 128 -7.53 -3.73 -15.17
C THR A 128 -8.71 -2.81 -14.84
N ALA A 129 -9.63 -2.63 -15.79
CA ALA A 129 -10.86 -1.89 -15.55
C ALA A 129 -11.62 -2.45 -14.32
N ASN A 130 -12.16 -1.56 -13.49
CA ASN A 130 -12.88 -1.88 -12.24
C ASN A 130 -12.09 -2.68 -11.19
N SER A 131 -10.76 -2.71 -11.25
CA SER A 131 -9.91 -3.44 -10.28
C SER A 131 -9.63 -2.67 -8.98
N ILE A 132 -9.86 -1.36 -8.96
CA ILE A 132 -9.64 -0.50 -7.79
C ILE A 132 -10.99 -0.07 -7.23
N LYS A 133 -11.36 -0.64 -6.09
CA LYS A 133 -12.60 -0.31 -5.38
C LYS A 133 -12.38 0.89 -4.47
N VAL A 134 -13.28 1.85 -4.53
CA VAL A 134 -13.23 3.10 -3.74
C VAL A 134 -14.61 3.40 -3.14
N PRO A 135 -14.71 4.25 -2.10
CA PRO A 135 -16.01 4.62 -1.54
C PRO A 135 -16.90 5.25 -2.62
N ALA A 136 -18.19 4.86 -2.67
CA ALA A 136 -19.11 5.33 -3.71
C ALA A 136 -19.16 6.87 -3.85
N GLY A 137 -19.13 7.60 -2.73
CA GLY A 137 -19.09 9.06 -2.70
C GLY A 137 -17.74 9.69 -3.10
N GLN A 138 -16.72 8.89 -3.39
CA GLN A 138 -15.38 9.31 -3.79
C GLN A 138 -15.02 8.90 -5.22
N LEU A 139 -15.87 8.14 -5.92
CA LEU A 139 -15.56 7.59 -7.24
C LEU A 139 -15.11 8.68 -8.23
N SER A 140 -15.84 9.78 -8.34
CA SER A 140 -15.50 10.88 -9.24
C SER A 140 -14.18 11.57 -8.88
N ALA A 141 -13.86 11.67 -7.58
CA ALA A 141 -12.60 12.26 -7.12
C ALA A 141 -11.41 11.37 -7.49
N TYR A 142 -11.52 10.07 -7.26
CA TYR A 142 -10.50 9.09 -7.66
C TYR A 142 -10.32 9.03 -9.18
N GLN A 143 -11.41 9.02 -9.95
CA GLN A 143 -11.36 9.05 -11.41
C GLN A 143 -10.69 10.33 -11.93
N GLY A 144 -11.01 11.50 -11.35
CA GLY A 144 -10.37 12.77 -11.68
C GLY A 144 -8.88 12.82 -11.31
N GLY A 145 -8.49 12.11 -10.24
CA GLY A 145 -7.10 11.97 -9.79
C GLY A 145 -6.30 10.85 -10.44
N ALA A 146 -6.90 10.07 -11.34
CA ALA A 146 -6.30 8.84 -11.88
C ALA A 146 -4.89 9.07 -12.48
N GLY A 147 -4.72 10.13 -13.25
CA GLY A 147 -3.43 10.48 -13.86
C GLY A 147 -2.34 10.75 -12.83
N ASN A 148 -2.67 11.44 -11.74
CA ASN A 148 -1.73 11.72 -10.64
C ASN A 148 -1.26 10.43 -9.95
N MET A 149 -2.14 9.43 -9.84
CA MET A 149 -1.79 8.11 -9.30
C MET A 149 -1.08 7.19 -10.31
N ARG A 150 -0.75 7.68 -11.52
CA ARG A 150 -0.26 6.89 -12.67
C ARG A 150 -1.15 5.71 -13.05
N THR A 151 -2.44 5.96 -13.11
CA THR A 151 -3.42 4.97 -13.56
C THR A 151 -4.50 5.61 -14.42
N THR A 152 -5.50 4.84 -14.84
CA THR A 152 -6.59 5.29 -15.71
C THR A 152 -7.93 5.25 -14.99
N ALA A 153 -8.83 6.18 -15.33
CA ALA A 153 -10.10 6.37 -14.63
C ALA A 153 -11.01 5.12 -14.66
N ASP A 154 -10.94 4.33 -15.72
CA ASP A 154 -11.70 3.08 -15.90
C ASP A 154 -11.29 1.97 -14.92
N ARG A 155 -10.13 2.09 -14.25
CA ARG A 155 -9.73 1.12 -13.22
C ARG A 155 -10.50 1.29 -11.92
N PHE A 156 -11.12 2.45 -11.69
CA PHE A 156 -11.87 2.73 -10.47
C PHE A 156 -13.34 2.33 -10.60
N VAL A 157 -13.85 1.68 -9.56
CA VAL A 157 -15.26 1.32 -9.41
C VAL A 157 -15.73 1.64 -7.99
N ALA A 158 -17.00 2.02 -7.84
CA ALA A 158 -17.61 2.15 -6.53
C ALA A 158 -17.73 0.76 -5.87
N GLU A 159 -17.37 0.68 -4.59
CA GLU A 159 -17.67 -0.48 -3.75
C GLU A 159 -19.14 -0.54 -3.33
#